data_AF-A0A5E7KXW4-F1
#
_entry.id   AF-A0A5E7KXW4-F1
#
_cell.length_a   1.000
_cell.length_b   1.000
_cell.length_c   1.000
_cell.angle_alpha   90.00
_cell.angle_beta   90.00
_cell.angle_gamma   90.00
#
_symmetry.space_group_name_H-M   'P 1'
#
loop_
_entity.id
_entity.type
_entity.pdbx_description
1 polymer ?
#
loop_
_entity_poly.entity_id
_entity_poly.type
_entity_poly.pdbx_seq_one_letter_code
_entity_poly.pdbx_strand_id
1 'polypeptide(L)'
;MIAKELRAELALKKFLDANLWIQLELSELNYSLAENCGLSPEEYRLKFLKEAFEAEADAHGCDCWDFILQWVAETKEELELMREERMKEIYDFLDN
;
A
#
# COMPACT_ATOMS: atom_id res chain seq x y z
N MET A 1 -12.74 6.43 -10.88
CA MET A 1 -11.70 6.58 -9.84
C MET A 1 -12.25 6.27 -8.45
N ILE A 2 -11.57 5.42 -7.68
CA ILE A 2 -11.89 5.16 -6.27
C ILE A 2 -11.59 6.39 -5.39
N ALA A 3 -12.35 6.53 -4.30
CA ALA A 3 -12.13 7.53 -3.26
C ALA A 3 -10.71 7.43 -2.66
N LYS A 4 -10.08 8.58 -2.36
CA LYS A 4 -8.66 8.68 -1.99
C LYS A 4 -8.31 7.86 -0.76
N GLU A 5 -9.13 7.99 0.27
CA GLU A 5 -9.01 7.36 1.56
C GLU A 5 -9.07 5.82 1.48
N LEU A 6 -9.64 5.27 0.41
CA LEU A 6 -9.74 3.82 0.17
C LEU A 6 -8.61 3.29 -0.74
N ARG A 7 -7.80 4.15 -1.35
CA ARG A 7 -6.77 3.73 -2.33
C ARG A 7 -5.73 2.81 -1.71
N ALA A 8 -5.21 3.17 -0.54
CA ALA A 8 -4.20 2.36 0.14
C ALA A 8 -4.73 0.97 0.53
N GLU A 9 -5.94 0.91 1.09
CA GLU A 9 -6.57 -0.36 1.47
C GLU A 9 -6.81 -1.26 0.25
N LEU A 10 -7.35 -0.69 -0.83
CA LEU A 10 -7.59 -1.45 -2.07
C LEU A 10 -6.28 -1.91 -2.71
N ALA A 11 -5.24 -1.08 -2.74
CA ALA A 11 -3.93 -1.44 -3.27
C ALA A 11 -3.32 -2.62 -2.51
N LEU A 12 -3.30 -2.56 -1.18
CA LEU A 12 -2.78 -3.64 -0.34
C LEU A 12 -3.57 -4.94 -0.53
N LYS A 13 -4.89 -4.85 -0.66
CA LYS A 13 -5.73 -6.03 -0.95
C LYS A 13 -5.38 -6.65 -2.31
N LYS A 14 -5.35 -5.85 -3.38
CA LYS A 14 -5.00 -6.36 -4.73
C LYS A 14 -3.57 -6.90 -4.78
N PHE A 15 -2.63 -6.24 -4.11
CA PHE A 15 -1.25 -6.69 -3.99
C PHE A 15 -1.16 -8.05 -3.30
N LEU A 16 -1.84 -8.21 -2.15
CA LEU A 16 -1.89 -9.48 -1.45
C LEU A 16 -2.50 -10.59 -2.32
N ASP A 17 -3.64 -10.31 -2.97
CA ASP A 17 -4.33 -11.26 -3.84
C ASP A 17 -3.47 -11.70 -5.03
N ALA A 18 -2.61 -10.81 -5.55
CA ALA A 18 -1.71 -11.09 -6.67
C ALA A 18 -0.40 -11.79 -6.28
N ASN A 19 0.01 -11.74 -5.02
CA ASN A 19 1.32 -12.24 -4.56
C ASN A 19 1.17 -13.45 -3.64
N LEU A 20 1.17 -14.65 -4.22
CA LEU A 20 1.05 -15.90 -3.46
C LEU A 20 2.18 -16.10 -2.43
N TRP A 21 3.39 -15.63 -2.74
CA TRP A 21 4.54 -15.73 -1.84
C TRP A 21 4.33 -14.90 -0.56
N ILE A 22 3.79 -13.67 -0.68
CA ILE A 22 3.37 -12.86 0.47
C ILE A 22 2.29 -13.55 1.29
N GLN A 23 1.30 -14.17 0.63
CA GLN A 23 0.26 -14.91 1.36
C GLN A 23 0.84 -16.04 2.21
N LEU A 24 1.83 -16.76 1.69
CA LEU A 24 2.56 -17.82 2.41
C LEU A 24 3.36 -17.23 3.59
N GLU A 25 4.17 -16.20 3.36
CA GLU A 25 4.95 -15.54 4.42
C GLU A 25 4.05 -15.05 5.56
N LEU A 26 2.92 -14.40 5.22
CA LEU A 26 1.97 -13.93 6.22
C LEU A 26 1.27 -15.08 6.96
N SER A 27 1.15 -16.27 6.36
CA SER A 27 0.59 -17.46 7.00
C SER A 27 1.56 -18.11 8.00
N GLU A 28 2.86 -17.90 7.81
CA GLU A 28 3.94 -18.43 8.65
C GLU A 28 4.37 -17.45 9.76
N LEU A 29 3.74 -16.28 9.85
CA LEU A 29 4.06 -15.29 10.89
C LEU A 29 3.93 -15.87 12.29
N ASN A 30 4.98 -15.64 13.09
CA ASN A 30 4.95 -15.99 14.50
C ASN A 30 4.20 -14.91 15.30
N TYR A 31 2.91 -15.14 15.55
CA TYR A 31 2.07 -14.22 16.31
C TYR A 31 2.46 -14.08 17.79
N SER A 32 3.31 -14.95 18.35
CA SER A 32 3.86 -14.71 19.70
C SER A 32 4.76 -13.48 19.75
N LEU A 33 5.33 -13.07 18.60
CA LEU A 33 6.11 -11.83 18.50
C LEU A 33 5.21 -10.58 18.45
N ALA A 34 3.96 -10.71 17.98
CA ALA A 34 3.01 -9.61 17.95
C ALA A 34 2.75 -9.05 19.36
N GLU A 35 2.56 -9.95 20.35
CA GLU A 35 2.37 -9.60 21.76
C GLU A 35 3.59 -8.85 22.33
N ASN A 36 4.80 -9.28 21.99
CA ASN A 36 6.04 -8.61 22.41
C ASN A 36 6.16 -7.19 21.81
N CYS A 37 5.54 -6.94 20.65
CA CYS A 37 5.45 -5.62 20.03
C CYS A 37 4.24 -4.82 20.50
N GLY A 38 3.38 -5.37 21.37
CA GLY A 38 2.14 -4.73 21.80
C GLY A 38 1.09 -4.59 20.69
N LEU A 39 1.17 -5.43 19.65
CA LEU A 39 0.26 -5.41 18.50
C LEU A 39 -0.69 -6.59 18.57
N SER A 40 -1.93 -6.39 18.11
CA SER A 40 -2.81 -7.51 17.81
C SER A 40 -2.27 -8.34 16.64
N PRO A 41 -2.66 -9.61 16.51
CA PRO A 41 -2.29 -10.43 15.35
C PRO A 41 -2.62 -9.78 14.00
N GLU A 42 -3.75 -9.08 13.91
CA GLU A 42 -4.18 -8.39 12.69
C GLU A 42 -3.31 -7.18 12.37
N GLU A 43 -3.00 -6.33 13.35
CA GLU A 43 -2.10 -5.19 13.16
C GLU A 43 -0.68 -5.63 12.80
N TYR A 44 -0.20 -6.72 13.41
CA TYR A 44 1.09 -7.31 13.09
C TYR A 44 1.13 -7.82 11.64
N ARG A 45 0.10 -8.55 11.21
CA ARG A 45 -0.02 -9.02 9.82
C ARG A 45 -0.10 -7.86 8.84
N LEU A 46 -0.89 -6.82 9.14
CA LEU A 46 -1.01 -5.64 8.29
C LEU A 46 0.32 -4.88 8.19
N LYS A 47 1.09 -4.79 9.28
CA LYS A 47 2.42 -4.18 9.27
C LYS A 47 3.36 -4.90 8.30
N PHE A 48 3.46 -6.23 8.39
CA PHE A 48 4.29 -7.02 7.46
C PHE A 48 3.83 -6.87 6.01
N LEU A 49 2.52 -6.84 5.76
CA LEU A 49 2.00 -6.62 4.42
C LEU A 49 2.38 -5.24 3.86
N LYS A 50 2.35 -4.20 4.69
CA LYS A 50 2.78 -2.84 4.29
C LYS A 50 4.28 -2.78 4.01
N GLU A 51 5.10 -3.38 4.87
CA GLU A 51 6.56 -3.44 4.68
C GLU A 51 6.92 -4.18 3.39
N ALA A 52 6.23 -5.28 3.08
CA ALA A 52 6.40 -5.99 1.82
C ALA A 52 5.95 -5.15 0.60
N PHE A 53 4.85 -4.41 0.72
CA PHE A 53 4.36 -3.52 -0.34
C PHE A 53 5.35 -2.38 -0.61
N GLU A 54 5.91 -1.78 0.44
CA GLU A 54 6.95 -0.75 0.34
C GLU A 54 8.23 -1.28 -0.30
N ALA A 55 8.68 -2.46 0.12
CA ALA A 55 9.85 -3.11 -0.47
C ALA A 55 9.67 -3.44 -1.96
N GLU A 56 8.46 -3.84 -2.37
CA GLU A 56 8.14 -4.02 -3.78
C GLU A 56 8.15 -2.68 -4.52
N ALA A 57 7.53 -1.62 -3.98
CA ALA A 57 7.55 -0.30 -4.60
C ALA A 57 9.00 0.19 -4.85
N ASP A 58 9.88 0.02 -3.86
CA ASP A 58 11.29 0.34 -3.96
C ASP A 58 12.01 -0.52 -5.03
N ALA A 59 11.69 -1.81 -5.12
CA ALA A 59 12.26 -2.70 -6.13
C ALA A 59 11.85 -2.32 -7.56
N HIS A 60 10.67 -1.72 -7.74
CA HIS A 60 10.20 -1.14 -9.01
C HIS A 60 10.70 0.28 -9.25
N GLY A 61 11.44 0.86 -8.31
CA GLY A 61 11.98 2.22 -8.40
C GLY A 61 10.89 3.30 -8.37
N CYS A 62 9.76 3.02 -7.72
CA CYS A 62 8.63 3.95 -7.62
C CYS A 62 8.32 4.29 -6.15
N ASP A 63 7.84 5.51 -5.93
CA ASP A 63 7.36 5.91 -4.60
C ASP A 63 6.12 5.09 -4.21
N CYS A 64 5.99 4.77 -2.91
CA CYS A 64 4.89 3.98 -2.39
C CYS A 64 3.51 4.58 -2.72
N TRP A 65 3.35 5.91 -2.75
CA TRP A 65 2.10 6.53 -3.17
C TRP A 65 1.81 6.30 -4.64
N ASP A 66 2.80 6.45 -5.51
CA ASP A 66 2.62 6.19 -6.94
C ASP A 66 2.29 4.70 -7.19
N PHE A 67 2.95 3.81 -6.45
CA PHE A 67 2.68 2.37 -6.52
C PHE A 67 1.24 2.05 -6.11
N ILE A 68 0.72 2.67 -5.03
CA ILE A 68 -0.71 2.58 -4.66
C ILE A 68 -1.60 2.97 -5.83
N LEU A 69 -1.31 4.10 -6.51
CA LEU A 69 -2.12 4.57 -7.63
C LEU A 69 -2.12 3.57 -8.80
N GLN A 70 -0.97 2.98 -9.11
CA GLN A 70 -0.84 1.96 -10.16
C GLN A 70 -1.70 0.71 -9.89
N TRP A 71 -1.85 0.30 -8.63
CA TRP A 71 -2.69 -0.84 -8.24
C TRP A 71 -4.19 -0.55 -8.31
N VAL A 72 -4.60 0.69 -8.06
CA VAL A 72 -6.04 1.04 -7.96
C VAL A 72 -6.62 1.65 -9.22
N ALA A 73 -5.82 2.27 -10.08
CA ALA A 73 -6.27 2.83 -11.34
C ALA A 73 -6.74 1.71 -12.29
N GLU A 74 -7.88 1.91 -12.95
CA GLU A 74 -8.40 0.95 -13.93
C GLU A 74 -7.89 1.25 -15.35
N THR A 75 -7.48 2.50 -15.60
CA THR A 75 -6.90 2.94 -16.88
C THR A 75 -5.71 3.87 -16.68
N LYS A 76 -4.96 4.12 -17.75
CA LYS A 76 -3.84 5.09 -17.72
C LYS A 76 -4.34 6.51 -17.48
N GLU A 77 -5.48 6.87 -18.04
CA GLU A 77 -6.10 8.19 -17.86
C GLU A 77 -6.50 8.40 -16.39
N GLU A 78 -7.05 7.38 -15.73
CA GLU A 78 -7.33 7.46 -14.29
C GLU A 78 -6.06 7.60 -13.45
N LEU A 79 -4.99 6.89 -13.80
CA LEU A 79 -3.71 6.99 -13.12
C LEU A 79 -3.15 8.41 -13.16
N GLU A 80 -3.14 9.05 -14.33
CA GLU A 80 -2.65 10.42 -14.48
C GLU A 80 -3.52 11.42 -13.70
N LEU A 81 -4.85 11.27 -13.73
CA LEU A 81 -5.75 12.12 -12.92
C LEU A 81 -5.48 11.98 -11.42
N MET A 82 -5.22 10.75 -10.93
CA MET A 82 -4.85 10.52 -9.53
C MET A 82 -3.51 11.16 -9.15
N ARG A 83 -2.53 11.14 -10.07
CA ARG A 83 -1.21 11.78 -9.88
C ARG A 83 -1.33 13.29 -9.81
N GLU A 84 -2.09 13.90 -10.73
CA GLU A 84 -2.37 15.34 -10.73
C GLU A 84 -3.05 15.77 -9.43
N GLU A 85 -4.04 15.00 -8.99
CA GLU A 85 -4.75 15.24 -7.74
C GLU A 85 -3.82 15.20 -6.51
N ARG A 86 -2.89 14.23 -6.48
CA ARG A 86 -1.88 14.13 -5.42
C ARG A 86 -0.88 15.29 -5.46
N MET A 87 -0.41 15.65 -6.65
CA MET A 87 0.54 16.74 -6.83
C MET A 87 -0.06 18.08 -6.38
N LYS A 88 -1.35 18.29 -6.63
CA LYS A 88 -2.08 19.46 -6.12
C LYS A 88 -2.10 19.51 -4.59
N GLU A 89 -2.36 18.38 -3.91
CA GLU A 89 -2.31 18.33 -2.43
C GLU A 89 -0.92 18.68 -1.88
N ILE A 90 0.14 18.24 -2.56
CA ILE A 90 1.51 18.56 -2.16
C ILE A 90 1.76 20.06 -2.28
N TYR A 91 1.33 20.69 -3.38
CA TYR A 91 1.44 22.14 -3.52
C TYR A 91 0.62 22.90 -2.48
N ASP A 92 -0.64 22.51 -2.27
CA ASP A 92 -1.51 23.13 -1.26
C ASP A 92 -0.93 22.97 0.16
N PHE A 93 -0.22 21.88 0.45
CA PHE A 93 0.47 21.67 1.74
C PHE A 93 1.73 22.53 1.88
N LEU A 94 2.48 22.76 0.78
CA LEU A 94 3.73 23.55 0.79
C LEU A 94 3.50 25.07 0.81
N ASP A 95 2.35 25.54 0.32
CA ASP A 95 1.98 26.95 0.31
C ASP A 95 1.42 27.45 1.68
N ASN A 96 1.22 26.55 2.64
CA ASN A 96 0.75 26.83 4.01
C ASN A 96 1.89 26.81 5.04
#